data_AF-K0F922-F1
#
_entry.id   AF-K0F922-F1
#
_cell.length_a   1.000
_cell.length_b   1.000
_cell.length_c   1.000
_cell.angle_alpha   90.00
_cell.angle_beta   90.00
_cell.angle_gamma   90.00
#
_symmetry.space_group_name_H-M   'P 1'
#
loop_
_entity.id
_entity.type
_entity.pdbx_description
1 polymer ?
#
loop_
_entity_poly.entity_id
_entity_poly.type
_entity_poly.pdbx_seq_one_letter_code
_entity_poly.pdbx_strand_id
1 'polypeptide(L)'
;MKRSDATKQALLRAARDEFAEYGLAGARVDRIAEAAGVNKERIYGLFGSKDKLFDVILIDTMREFLDVVQPLTETDPGRYVAKLFDYHNHNPQLLRLLLWEGLHRGVDAHDIDGWRAQHYEQKFDRAIDQFGVDARFAGHLLLALCGMSNWSLAVPQTTRLLLGDAAEDRDATREFMQEFARAAMQNFPRAYQRREPAAEPVNALTTEERGDAPEPDPDTTLDPDAAVDRAAQRLRAAQAAAEAARDELAAALRDAHATGASANQLARRVSGTLSRPVVLKLLAD
;
A
#
# COMPACT_ATOMS: atom_id res chain seq x y z
N MET A 1 -20.50 -1.16 23.00
CA MET A 1 -19.60 -1.92 22.10
C MET A 1 -19.88 -3.40 22.28
N LYS A 2 -20.22 -4.15 21.21
CA LYS A 2 -20.44 -5.60 21.31
C LYS A 2 -19.07 -6.27 21.52
N ARG A 3 -19.00 -7.36 22.29
CA ARG A 3 -17.74 -8.09 22.59
C ARG A 3 -16.96 -8.45 21.31
N SER A 4 -17.65 -8.69 20.20
CA SER A 4 -17.07 -8.92 18.87
C SER A 4 -16.19 -7.78 18.38
N ASP A 5 -16.63 -6.53 18.57
CA ASP A 5 -15.97 -5.35 18.03
C ASP A 5 -14.69 -5.05 18.81
N ALA A 6 -14.76 -5.19 20.14
CA ALA A 6 -13.60 -5.07 21.03
C ALA A 6 -12.51 -6.10 20.66
N THR A 7 -12.90 -7.35 20.44
CA THR A 7 -11.98 -8.41 20.01
C THR A 7 -11.40 -8.15 18.62
N LYS A 8 -12.21 -7.64 17.67
CA LYS A 8 -11.73 -7.27 16.33
C LYS A 8 -10.70 -6.14 16.40
N GLN A 9 -10.97 -5.11 17.20
CA GLN A 9 -10.06 -3.98 17.39
C GLN A 9 -8.75 -4.41 18.06
N ALA A 10 -8.79 -5.28 19.06
CA ALA A 10 -7.59 -5.84 19.68
C ALA A 10 -6.76 -6.64 18.66
N LEU A 11 -7.40 -7.43 17.80
CA LEU A 11 -6.74 -8.18 16.74
C LEU A 11 -6.07 -7.28 15.70
N LEU A 12 -6.76 -6.23 15.23
CA LEU A 12 -6.19 -5.28 14.26
C LEU A 12 -4.97 -4.56 14.84
N ARG A 13 -5.04 -4.09 16.10
CA ARG A 13 -3.89 -3.44 16.77
C ARG A 13 -2.71 -4.39 16.93
N ALA A 14 -2.94 -5.59 17.47
CA ALA A 14 -1.87 -6.57 17.67
C ALA A 14 -1.20 -6.98 16.36
N ALA A 15 -1.99 -7.16 15.29
CA ALA A 15 -1.45 -7.47 13.98
C ALA A 15 -0.66 -6.29 13.39
N ARG A 16 -1.17 -5.06 13.51
CA ARG A 16 -0.47 -3.84 13.08
C ARG A 16 0.89 -3.70 13.75
N ASP A 17 0.94 -3.88 15.07
CA ASP A 17 2.18 -3.77 15.83
C ASP A 17 3.17 -4.89 15.45
N GLU A 18 2.72 -6.15 15.37
CA GLU A 18 3.59 -7.28 14.97
C GLU A 18 4.15 -7.09 13.54
N PHE A 19 3.32 -6.71 12.57
CA PHE A 19 3.78 -6.51 11.19
C PHE A 19 4.64 -5.26 11.04
N ALA A 20 4.33 -4.18 11.75
CA ALA A 20 5.19 -3.01 11.75
C ALA A 20 6.56 -3.35 12.33
N GLU A 21 6.63 -4.11 13.43
CA GLU A 21 7.89 -4.45 14.07
C GLU A 21 8.72 -5.45 13.26
N TYR A 22 8.12 -6.57 12.83
CA TYR A 22 8.85 -7.72 12.27
C TYR A 22 8.68 -7.90 10.75
N GLY A 23 7.83 -7.11 10.10
CA GLY A 23 7.51 -7.25 8.67
C GLY A 23 6.70 -8.51 8.37
N LEU A 24 6.26 -8.65 7.11
CA LEU A 24 5.44 -9.80 6.68
C LEU A 24 6.15 -11.15 6.90
N ALA A 25 7.44 -11.23 6.59
CA ALA A 25 8.22 -12.47 6.76
C ALA A 25 8.43 -12.84 8.23
N GLY A 26 8.82 -11.86 9.07
CA GLY A 26 9.16 -12.09 10.48
C GLY A 26 7.96 -12.17 11.42
N ALA A 27 6.83 -11.56 11.06
CA ALA A 27 5.61 -11.58 11.85
C ALA A 27 5.05 -12.99 12.06
N ARG A 28 4.65 -13.26 13.29
CA ARG A 28 4.09 -14.56 13.72
C ARG A 28 2.62 -14.41 14.11
N VAL A 29 1.75 -15.15 13.42
CA VAL A 29 0.32 -15.21 13.74
C VAL A 29 0.06 -15.70 15.17
N ASP A 30 0.95 -16.53 15.73
CA ASP A 30 0.87 -16.96 17.13
C ASP A 30 0.97 -15.79 18.11
N ARG A 31 1.91 -14.85 17.89
CA ARG A 31 2.08 -13.67 18.75
C ARG A 31 0.91 -12.71 18.62
N ILE A 32 0.40 -12.54 17.39
CA ILE A 32 -0.81 -11.76 17.13
C ILE A 32 -1.99 -12.34 17.92
N ALA A 33 -2.17 -13.66 17.86
CA ALA A 33 -3.25 -14.36 18.55
C ALA A 33 -3.16 -14.19 20.07
N GLU A 34 -1.97 -14.39 20.65
CA GLU A 34 -1.69 -14.21 22.07
C GLU A 34 -1.95 -12.77 22.53
N ALA A 35 -1.37 -11.78 21.83
CA ALA A 35 -1.53 -10.36 22.18
C ALA A 35 -2.97 -9.87 22.05
N ALA A 36 -3.74 -10.39 21.08
CA ALA A 36 -5.15 -10.05 20.90
C ALA A 36 -6.11 -10.87 21.78
N GLY A 37 -5.63 -11.91 22.47
CA GLY A 37 -6.46 -12.82 23.25
C GLY A 37 -7.46 -13.62 22.40
N VAL A 38 -7.05 -14.05 21.20
CA VAL A 38 -7.88 -14.84 20.26
C VAL A 38 -7.21 -16.16 19.89
N ASN A 39 -8.00 -17.16 19.47
CA ASN A 39 -7.44 -18.38 18.90
C ASN A 39 -6.85 -18.08 17.50
N LYS A 40 -5.65 -18.59 17.21
CA LYS A 40 -4.99 -18.56 15.89
C LYS A 40 -5.90 -19.06 14.76
N GLU A 41 -6.65 -20.15 14.98
CA GLU A 41 -7.59 -20.71 14.00
C GLU A 41 -8.68 -19.70 13.63
N ARG A 42 -9.10 -18.85 14.58
CA ARG A 42 -10.06 -17.78 14.31
C ARG A 42 -9.47 -16.72 13.39
N ILE A 43 -8.17 -16.41 13.51
CA ILE A 43 -7.49 -15.46 12.62
C ILE A 43 -7.49 -16.02 11.19
N TYR A 44 -7.06 -17.27 11.00
CA TYR A 44 -7.10 -17.89 9.67
C TYR A 44 -8.53 -18.06 9.13
N GLY A 45 -9.51 -18.37 9.98
CA GLY A 45 -10.91 -18.42 9.56
C GLY A 45 -11.45 -17.07 9.08
N LEU A 46 -10.95 -15.95 9.62
CA LEU A 46 -11.35 -14.59 9.23
C LEU A 46 -10.61 -14.08 7.99
N PHE A 47 -9.29 -14.33 7.92
CA PHE A 47 -8.42 -13.72 6.91
C PHE A 47 -7.89 -14.69 5.86
N GLY A 48 -8.02 -16.00 6.06
CA GLY A 48 -7.50 -17.04 5.18
C GLY A 48 -5.99 -17.26 5.37
N SER A 49 -5.18 -16.23 5.15
CA SER A 49 -3.71 -16.33 5.14
C SER A 49 -3.03 -15.18 5.88
N LYS A 50 -1.73 -15.33 6.16
CA LYS A 50 -0.91 -14.26 6.76
C LYS A 50 -0.75 -13.08 5.81
N ASP A 51 -0.56 -13.34 4.52
CA ASP A 51 -0.46 -12.31 3.48
C ASP A 51 -1.74 -11.47 3.38
N LYS A 52 -2.91 -12.13 3.35
CA LYS A 52 -4.18 -11.41 3.32
C LYS A 52 -4.46 -10.64 4.60
N LEU A 53 -4.05 -11.19 5.75
CA LEU A 53 -4.08 -10.43 6.99
C LEU A 53 -3.20 -9.18 6.91
N PHE A 54 -1.97 -9.28 6.39
CA PHE A 54 -1.08 -8.13 6.19
C PHE A 54 -1.71 -7.08 5.27
N ASP A 55 -2.32 -7.48 4.16
CA ASP A 55 -3.00 -6.57 3.23
C ASP A 55 -4.12 -5.80 3.93
N VAL A 56 -4.96 -6.50 4.70
CA VAL A 56 -6.05 -5.87 5.45
C VAL A 56 -5.49 -4.87 6.46
N ILE A 57 -4.42 -5.22 7.17
CA ILE A 57 -3.79 -4.35 8.16
C ILE A 57 -3.14 -3.13 7.52
N LEU A 58 -2.47 -3.29 6.39
CA LEU A 58 -1.89 -2.17 5.65
C LEU A 58 -2.98 -1.20 5.20
N ILE A 59 -4.04 -1.70 4.56
CA ILE A 59 -5.14 -0.87 4.06
C ILE A 59 -5.91 -0.19 5.21
N ASP A 60 -6.16 -0.90 6.31
CA ASP A 60 -6.77 -0.32 7.52
C ASP A 60 -5.92 0.81 8.10
N THR A 61 -4.60 0.62 8.20
CA THR A 61 -3.68 1.64 8.68
C THR A 61 -3.56 2.82 7.71
N MET A 62 -3.67 2.58 6.40
CA MET A 62 -3.74 3.64 5.39
C MET A 62 -5.02 4.47 5.55
N ARG A 63 -6.18 3.84 5.81
CA ARG A 63 -7.44 4.56 6.04
C ARG A 63 -7.36 5.48 7.25
N GLU A 64 -6.83 5.00 8.37
CA GLU A 64 -6.60 5.82 9.57
C GLU A 64 -5.70 7.03 9.28
N PHE A 65 -4.65 6.84 8.48
CA PHE A 65 -3.79 7.94 8.03
C PHE A 65 -4.54 8.99 7.21
N LEU A 66 -5.42 8.56 6.30
CA LEU A 66 -6.16 9.47 5.44
C LEU A 66 -7.21 10.28 6.19
N ASP A 67 -7.78 9.73 7.26
CA ASP A 67 -8.69 10.46 8.15
C ASP A 67 -7.99 11.62 8.85
N VAL A 68 -6.69 11.49 9.14
CA VAL A 68 -5.89 12.51 9.85
C VAL A 68 -5.21 13.49 8.89
N VAL A 69 -4.49 12.98 7.90
CA VAL A 69 -3.62 13.79 7.04
C VAL A 69 -4.35 14.33 5.81
N GLN A 70 -5.63 13.95 5.59
CA GLN A 70 -6.52 14.40 4.50
C GLN A 70 -5.75 14.91 3.28
N PRO A 71 -5.32 14.02 2.37
CA PRO A 71 -4.40 14.38 1.30
C PRO A 71 -4.86 15.63 0.57
N LEU A 72 -3.99 16.64 0.58
CA LEU A 72 -4.11 17.81 -0.28
C LEU A 72 -5.39 18.63 -0.02
N THR A 73 -5.73 18.83 1.25
CA THR A 73 -6.49 20.03 1.67
C THR A 73 -5.58 21.25 1.86
N GLU A 74 -4.26 21.04 1.96
CA GLU A 74 -3.26 22.07 2.24
C GLU A 74 -2.58 22.56 0.97
N THR A 75 -2.92 23.77 0.52
CA THR A 75 -2.33 24.40 -0.68
C THR A 75 -0.85 24.74 -0.53
N ASP A 76 -0.34 24.88 0.71
CA ASP A 76 1.08 25.09 0.97
C ASP A 76 1.84 23.75 0.99
N PRO A 77 2.78 23.51 0.05
CA PRO A 77 3.58 22.29 0.01
C PRO A 77 4.41 22.10 1.29
N GLY A 78 4.84 23.19 1.93
CA GLY A 78 5.55 23.13 3.20
C GLY A 78 4.67 22.55 4.32
N ARG A 79 3.42 23.02 4.44
CA ARG A 79 2.44 22.46 5.41
C ARG A 79 2.11 21.01 5.11
N TYR A 80 1.97 20.64 3.85
CA TYR A 80 1.74 19.25 3.46
C TYR A 80 2.88 18.33 3.91
N VAL A 81 4.14 18.72 3.67
CA VAL A 81 5.32 17.99 4.14
C VAL A 81 5.37 17.90 5.66
N ALA A 82 5.10 19.01 6.37
CA ALA A 82 5.08 19.02 7.83
C ALA A 82 4.02 18.06 8.40
N LYS A 83 2.80 18.05 7.84
CA LYS A 83 1.74 17.11 8.28
C LYS A 83 2.10 15.65 8.05
N LEU A 84 2.71 15.33 6.90
CA LEU A 84 3.21 13.98 6.63
C LEU A 84 4.27 13.56 7.65
N PHE A 85 5.23 14.45 7.91
CA PHE A 85 6.28 14.21 8.90
C PHE A 85 5.68 13.98 10.29
N ASP A 86 4.79 14.89 10.73
CA ASP A 86 4.13 14.84 12.04
C ASP A 86 3.38 13.52 12.24
N TYR A 87 2.63 13.08 11.23
CA TYR A 87 1.90 11.83 11.32
C TYR A 87 2.83 10.63 11.48
N HIS A 88 3.81 10.47 10.59
CA HIS A 88 4.70 9.30 10.62
C HIS A 88 5.63 9.31 11.83
N ASN A 89 5.99 10.48 12.34
CA ASN A 89 6.77 10.62 13.56
C ASN A 89 6.01 10.11 14.79
N HIS A 90 4.70 10.38 14.88
CA HIS A 90 3.85 9.94 16.00
C HIS A 90 3.24 8.54 15.78
N ASN A 91 3.08 8.11 14.53
CA ASN A 91 2.46 6.85 14.13
C ASN A 91 3.38 6.09 13.14
N PRO A 92 4.50 5.52 13.62
CA PRO A 92 5.52 4.92 12.75
C PRO A 92 5.02 3.66 12.01
N GLN A 93 3.91 3.06 12.43
CA GLN A 93 3.39 1.80 11.92
C GLN A 93 3.16 1.85 10.41
N LEU A 94 2.50 2.89 9.90
CA LEU A 94 2.20 2.96 8.46
C LEU A 94 3.48 3.00 7.62
N LEU A 95 4.43 3.88 7.99
CA LEU A 95 5.68 4.00 7.25
C LEU A 95 6.44 2.68 7.25
N ARG A 96 6.51 2.00 8.40
CA ARG A 96 7.16 0.70 8.51
C ARG A 96 6.46 -0.36 7.67
N LEU A 97 5.12 -0.42 7.67
CA LEU A 97 4.36 -1.36 6.85
C LEU A 97 4.61 -1.14 5.35
N LEU A 98 4.62 0.11 4.88
CA LEU A 98 4.94 0.45 3.49
C LEU A 98 6.38 0.06 3.11
N LEU A 99 7.35 0.30 4.01
CA LEU A 99 8.73 -0.11 3.79
C LEU A 99 8.86 -1.64 3.75
N TRP A 100 8.18 -2.36 4.65
CA TRP A 100 8.15 -3.82 4.64
C TRP A 100 7.49 -4.40 3.40
N GLU A 101 6.38 -3.78 2.94
CA GLU A 101 5.75 -4.15 1.68
C GLU A 101 6.74 -4.01 0.52
N GLY A 102 7.42 -2.85 0.40
CA GLY A 102 8.42 -2.63 -0.65
C GLY A 102 9.60 -3.61 -0.57
N LEU A 103 10.09 -3.93 0.63
CA LEU A 103 11.17 -4.90 0.83
C LEU A 103 10.73 -6.33 0.48
N HIS A 104 9.49 -6.70 0.76
CA HIS A 104 9.00 -8.07 0.58
C HIS A 104 8.46 -8.34 -0.82
N ARG A 105 7.74 -7.38 -1.40
CA ARG A 105 6.97 -7.51 -2.65
C ARG A 105 7.52 -6.68 -3.80
N GLY A 106 8.45 -5.75 -3.54
CA GLY A 106 9.01 -4.88 -4.57
C GLY A 106 7.97 -3.90 -5.11
N VAL A 107 7.73 -3.93 -6.42
CA VAL A 107 6.82 -3.01 -7.12
C VAL A 107 5.35 -3.43 -7.07
N ASP A 108 5.06 -4.67 -6.65
CA ASP A 108 3.71 -5.22 -6.65
C ASP A 108 2.93 -4.74 -5.41
N ALA A 109 2.23 -3.62 -5.56
CA ALA A 109 1.30 -3.13 -4.55
C ALA A 109 0.08 -4.07 -4.49
N HIS A 110 -0.13 -4.72 -3.36
CA HIS A 110 -1.37 -5.47 -3.16
C HIS A 110 -2.45 -4.51 -2.72
N ASP A 111 -3.62 -4.67 -3.31
CA ASP A 111 -4.78 -3.83 -3.08
C ASP A 111 -5.99 -4.70 -2.72
N ILE A 112 -6.89 -4.13 -1.92
CA ILE A 112 -8.16 -4.75 -1.56
C ILE A 112 -9.26 -3.96 -2.26
N ASP A 113 -9.98 -4.62 -3.16
CA ASP A 113 -11.11 -4.07 -3.89
C ASP A 113 -10.80 -2.78 -4.67
N GLY A 114 -9.54 -2.57 -5.06
CA GLY A 114 -9.09 -1.38 -5.82
C GLY A 114 -9.08 -0.08 -5.01
N TRP A 115 -9.20 -0.15 -3.69
CA TRP A 115 -9.30 1.03 -2.84
C TRP A 115 -8.03 1.89 -2.89
N ARG A 116 -6.86 1.27 -2.84
CA ARG A 116 -5.56 1.96 -2.85
C ARG A 116 -5.30 2.59 -4.21
N ALA A 117 -5.62 1.89 -5.29
CA ALA A 117 -5.58 2.40 -6.66
C ALA A 117 -6.33 3.72 -6.78
N GLN A 118 -7.62 3.69 -6.42
CA GLN A 118 -8.51 4.84 -6.45
C GLN A 118 -7.99 5.98 -5.57
N HIS A 119 -7.46 5.65 -4.39
CA HIS A 119 -6.85 6.65 -3.51
C HIS A 119 -5.68 7.38 -4.18
N TYR A 120 -4.78 6.65 -4.86
CA TYR A 120 -3.63 7.27 -5.53
C TYR A 120 -4.03 8.07 -6.77
N GLU A 121 -5.04 7.66 -7.52
CA GLU A 121 -5.64 8.48 -8.59
C GLU A 121 -6.16 9.80 -8.04
N GLN A 122 -6.97 9.78 -6.97
CA GLN A 122 -7.47 11.01 -6.34
C GLN A 122 -6.35 11.89 -5.80
N LYS A 123 -5.32 11.29 -5.19
CA LYS A 123 -4.14 12.01 -4.70
C LYS A 123 -3.38 12.68 -5.85
N PHE A 124 -3.28 12.01 -7.00
CA PHE A 124 -2.65 12.53 -8.20
C PHE A 124 -3.43 13.71 -8.79
N ASP A 125 -4.74 13.56 -8.98
CA ASP A 125 -5.61 14.62 -9.50
C ASP A 125 -5.58 15.86 -8.61
N ARG A 126 -5.66 15.67 -7.30
CA ARG A 126 -5.53 16.78 -6.34
C ARG A 126 -4.16 17.46 -6.43
N ALA A 127 -3.08 16.72 -6.69
CA ALA A 127 -1.76 17.33 -6.80
C ALA A 127 -1.66 18.23 -8.04
N ILE A 128 -2.25 17.82 -9.17
CA ILE A 128 -2.37 18.62 -10.40
C ILE A 128 -3.07 19.93 -10.10
N ASP A 129 -4.25 19.86 -9.49
CA ASP A 129 -5.09 21.03 -9.25
C ASP A 129 -4.48 21.95 -8.19
N GLN A 130 -3.99 21.38 -7.09
CA GLN A 130 -3.53 22.15 -5.95
C GLN A 130 -2.17 22.82 -6.18
N PHE A 131 -1.24 22.13 -6.85
CA PHE A 131 0.10 22.64 -7.08
C PHE A 131 0.28 23.25 -8.47
N GLY A 132 -0.74 23.21 -9.34
CA GLY A 132 -0.67 23.76 -10.69
C GLY A 132 0.38 23.07 -11.56
N VAL A 133 0.62 21.77 -11.34
CA VAL A 133 1.63 20.98 -12.04
C VAL A 133 0.99 20.24 -13.22
N ASP A 134 1.74 20.08 -14.31
CA ASP A 134 1.32 19.23 -15.43
C ASP A 134 1.24 17.76 -15.00
N ALA A 135 0.27 17.02 -15.55
CA ALA A 135 -0.01 15.64 -15.17
C ALA A 135 1.22 14.74 -15.26
N ARG A 136 2.12 14.96 -16.22
CA ARG A 136 3.36 14.17 -16.38
C ARG A 136 4.30 14.28 -15.18
N PHE A 137 4.19 15.34 -14.41
CA PHE A 137 5.08 15.62 -13.28
C PHE A 137 4.39 15.50 -11.91
N ALA A 138 3.06 15.34 -11.86
CA ALA A 138 2.33 15.21 -10.60
C ALA A 138 2.80 14.01 -9.76
N GLY A 139 3.00 12.84 -10.39
CA GLY A 139 3.56 11.66 -9.72
C GLY A 139 4.98 11.90 -9.18
N HIS A 140 5.84 12.53 -9.98
CA HIS A 140 7.21 12.89 -9.58
C HIS A 140 7.22 13.87 -8.41
N LEU A 141 6.33 14.87 -8.42
CA LEU A 141 6.17 15.84 -7.35
C LEU A 141 5.72 15.14 -6.05
N LEU A 142 4.70 14.28 -6.13
CA LEU A 142 4.21 13.53 -4.98
C LEU A 142 5.29 12.63 -4.38
N LEU A 143 6.07 11.94 -5.23
CA LEU A 143 7.21 11.14 -4.79
C LEU A 143 8.26 11.99 -4.08
N ALA A 144 8.59 13.17 -4.61
CA ALA A 144 9.55 14.07 -3.99
C ALA A 144 9.09 14.57 -2.61
N LEU A 145 7.83 15.01 -2.48
CA LEU A 145 7.28 15.52 -1.22
C LEU A 145 7.13 14.39 -0.16
N CYS A 146 6.66 13.21 -0.57
CA CYS A 146 6.54 12.06 0.33
C CYS A 146 7.92 11.51 0.74
N GLY A 147 8.88 11.46 -0.18
CA GLY A 147 10.23 11.02 0.12
C GLY A 147 10.93 11.95 1.12
N MET A 148 10.84 13.26 0.88
CA MET A 148 11.44 14.28 1.76
C MET A 148 10.90 14.22 3.18
N SER A 149 9.57 14.10 3.35
CA SER A 149 8.94 14.03 4.68
C SER A 149 9.27 12.75 5.46
N ASN A 150 9.64 11.67 4.79
CA ASN A 150 9.76 10.35 5.42
C ASN A 150 11.19 9.83 5.55
N TRP A 151 12.15 10.35 4.77
CA TRP A 151 13.49 9.74 4.69
C TRP A 151 14.21 9.71 6.04
N SER A 152 14.15 10.79 6.83
CA SER A 152 14.80 10.82 8.15
C SER A 152 14.20 9.82 9.15
N LEU A 153 12.92 9.48 8.98
CA LEU A 153 12.22 8.49 9.79
C LEU A 153 12.45 7.06 9.29
N ALA A 154 12.65 6.90 7.97
CA ALA A 154 12.89 5.61 7.33
C ALA A 154 14.31 5.08 7.56
N VAL A 155 15.30 5.98 7.67
CA VAL A 155 16.72 5.62 7.83
C VAL A 155 17.38 6.33 9.03
N PRO A 156 16.88 6.13 10.26
CA PRO A 156 17.34 6.87 11.44
C PRO A 156 18.85 6.75 11.70
N GLN A 157 19.44 5.59 11.38
CA GLN A 157 20.89 5.37 11.45
C GLN A 157 21.66 6.30 10.49
N THR A 158 21.16 6.48 9.27
CA THR A 158 21.76 7.37 8.27
C THR A 158 21.57 8.82 8.68
N THR A 159 20.40 9.18 9.22
CA THR A 159 20.14 10.51 9.76
C THR A 159 21.10 10.86 10.91
N ARG A 160 21.34 9.93 11.84
CA ARG A 160 22.32 10.09 12.92
C ARG A 160 23.75 10.29 12.39
N LEU A 161 24.13 9.53 11.36
CA LEU A 161 25.44 9.66 10.72
C LEU A 161 25.62 11.01 9.99
N LEU A 162 24.55 11.55 9.40
CA LEU A 162 24.60 12.83 8.67
C LEU A 162 24.55 14.06 9.59
N LEU A 163 23.71 14.02 10.62
CA LEU A 163 23.40 15.19 11.45
C LEU A 163 24.12 15.21 12.81
N GLY A 164 24.76 14.11 13.20
CA GLY A 164 25.33 14.02 14.54
C GLY A 164 24.22 14.17 15.59
N ASP A 165 24.46 14.93 16.65
CA ASP A 165 23.50 15.07 17.77
C ASP A 165 22.25 15.85 17.35
N ALA A 166 22.33 16.65 16.27
CA ALA A 166 21.18 17.35 15.72
C ALA A 166 20.10 16.38 15.15
N ALA A 167 20.40 15.09 14.99
CA ALA A 167 19.42 14.09 14.60
C ALA A 167 18.31 13.87 15.66
N GLU A 168 18.56 14.23 16.91
CA GLU A 168 17.57 14.13 18.00
C GLU A 168 16.52 15.24 17.91
N ASP A 169 16.86 16.37 17.29
CA ASP A 169 15.95 17.50 17.06
C ASP A 169 15.12 17.27 15.78
N ARG A 170 14.06 16.49 15.94
CA ARG A 170 13.12 16.18 14.85
C ARG A 170 12.31 17.40 14.42
N ASP A 171 12.09 18.37 15.30
CA ASP A 171 11.38 19.61 14.98
C ASP A 171 12.22 20.48 14.04
N ALA A 172 13.52 20.62 14.31
CA ALA A 172 14.43 21.30 13.38
C ALA A 172 14.48 20.61 12.00
N THR A 173 14.47 19.28 11.98
CA THR A 173 14.41 18.51 10.72
C THR A 173 13.11 18.78 9.95
N ARG A 174 11.97 18.75 10.67
CA ARG A 174 10.64 19.05 10.12
C ARG A 174 10.56 20.48 9.56
N GLU A 175 11.03 21.47 10.30
CA GLU A 175 11.06 22.88 9.88
C GLU A 175 11.91 23.07 8.63
N PHE A 176 13.10 22.45 8.58
CA PHE A 176 13.95 22.49 7.39
C PHE A 176 13.23 21.91 6.16
N MET A 177 12.59 20.75 6.29
CA MET A 177 11.85 20.11 5.20
C MET A 177 10.65 20.96 4.74
N GLN A 178 9.96 21.62 5.68
CA GLN A 178 8.86 22.53 5.37
C GLN A 178 9.32 23.72 4.53
N GLU A 179 10.40 24.40 4.95
CA GLU A 179 10.95 25.54 4.19
C GLU A 179 11.55 25.10 2.86
N PHE A 180 12.23 23.95 2.83
CA PHE A 180 12.80 23.41 1.60
C PHE A 180 11.71 23.09 0.57
N ALA A 181 10.61 22.45 0.98
CA ALA A 181 9.48 22.16 0.09
C ALA A 181 8.83 23.44 -0.46
N ARG A 182 8.68 24.48 0.37
CA ARG A 182 8.15 25.78 -0.05
C ARG A 182 9.07 26.45 -1.08
N ALA A 183 10.37 26.48 -0.81
CA ALA A 183 11.36 27.04 -1.72
C ALA A 183 11.44 26.27 -3.04
N ALA A 184 11.40 24.93 -3.00
CA ALA A 184 11.40 24.08 -4.19
C ALA A 184 10.18 24.35 -5.08
N MET A 185 9.01 24.57 -4.48
CA MET A 185 7.78 24.85 -5.22
C MET A 185 7.71 26.28 -5.75
N GLN A 186 8.25 27.26 -5.03
CA GLN A 186 8.39 28.64 -5.55
C GLN A 186 9.33 28.72 -6.75
N ASN A 187 10.38 27.88 -6.78
CA ASN A 187 11.34 27.79 -7.88
C ASN A 187 11.01 26.66 -8.85
N PHE A 188 9.81 26.07 -8.79
CA PHE A 188 9.46 24.92 -9.61
C PHE A 188 9.54 25.30 -11.10
N PRO A 189 10.27 24.54 -11.94
CA PRO A 189 10.46 24.92 -13.33
C PRO A 189 9.14 25.12 -14.07
N ARG A 190 8.98 26.26 -14.74
CA ARG A 190 7.79 26.57 -15.58
C ARG A 190 7.52 25.52 -16.64
N ALA A 191 8.54 24.79 -17.09
CA ALA A 191 8.39 23.67 -18.03
C ALA A 191 7.45 22.58 -17.48
N TYR A 192 7.44 22.37 -16.16
CA TYR A 192 6.60 21.37 -15.50
C TYR A 192 5.20 21.89 -15.14
N GLN A 193 4.91 23.17 -15.38
CA GLN A 193 3.61 23.80 -15.15
C GLN A 193 2.78 23.93 -16.44
N ARG A 194 3.41 23.77 -17.62
CA ARG A 194 2.70 23.85 -18.89
C ARG A 194 1.85 22.60 -19.10
N ARG A 195 0.53 22.77 -19.04
CA ARG A 195 -0.47 21.74 -19.39
C ARG A 195 -0.39 21.42 -20.88
N GLU A 196 0.27 20.31 -21.23
CA GLU A 196 0.11 19.69 -22.55
C GLU A 196 -1.14 18.80 -22.57
N PRO A 197 -1.74 18.51 -23.74
CA PRO A 197 -2.88 17.60 -23.81
C PRO A 197 -2.54 16.26 -23.13
N ALA A 198 -3.47 15.80 -22.29
CA ALA A 198 -3.25 14.73 -21.31
C ALA A 198 -2.58 13.50 -21.94
N ALA A 199 -1.34 13.23 -21.54
CA ALA A 199 -0.79 11.89 -21.65
C ALA A 199 -1.60 10.94 -20.74
N GLU A 200 -1.64 9.66 -21.09
CA GLU A 200 -2.27 8.64 -20.23
C GLU A 200 -1.75 8.74 -18.79
N PRO A 201 -2.63 8.64 -17.79
CA PRO A 201 -2.22 8.73 -16.39
C PRO A 201 -1.22 7.60 -16.07
N VAL A 202 -0.12 7.97 -15.42
CA VAL A 202 1.01 7.07 -15.11
C VAL A 202 0.64 5.98 -14.09
N ASN A 203 -0.56 6.04 -13.50
CA ASN A 203 -0.98 5.17 -12.39
C ASN A 203 -1.83 3.95 -12.83
N ALA A 204 -1.64 3.42 -14.04
CA ALA A 204 -2.38 2.22 -14.49
C ALA A 204 -1.92 0.89 -13.85
N LEU A 205 -1.06 0.91 -12.82
CA LEU A 205 -0.41 -0.29 -12.28
C LEU A 205 -1.27 -1.16 -11.35
N THR A 206 -2.57 -0.86 -11.17
CA THR A 206 -3.41 -1.58 -10.21
C THR A 206 -4.71 -2.13 -10.79
N THR A 207 -4.88 -2.13 -12.11
CA THR A 207 -6.02 -2.75 -12.77
C THR A 207 -5.63 -4.11 -13.34
N GLU A 208 -5.87 -5.20 -12.60
CA GLU A 208 -6.31 -6.41 -13.30
C GLU A 208 -7.61 -6.05 -14.02
N GLU A 209 -7.66 -6.39 -15.31
CA GLU A 209 -8.65 -5.95 -16.29
C GLU A 209 -10.08 -5.94 -15.72
N ARG A 210 -10.70 -4.76 -15.72
CA ARG A 210 -12.16 -4.61 -15.57
C ARG A 210 -12.81 -5.43 -16.68
N GLY A 211 -13.14 -6.69 -16.42
CA GLY A 211 -14.11 -7.41 -17.22
C GLY A 211 -15.42 -6.64 -17.12
N ASP A 212 -15.94 -6.20 -18.27
CA ASP A 212 -17.25 -5.55 -18.39
C ASP A 212 -18.30 -6.37 -17.63
N ALA A 213 -18.67 -5.90 -16.43
CA ALA A 213 -19.77 -6.46 -15.69
C ALA A 213 -21.06 -6.05 -16.41
N PRO A 214 -21.96 -6.99 -16.74
CA PRO A 214 -23.23 -6.62 -17.37
C PRO A 214 -23.99 -5.64 -16.47
N GLU A 215 -24.51 -4.57 -17.05
CA GLU A 215 -25.39 -3.64 -16.35
C GLU A 215 -26.56 -4.42 -15.71
N PRO A 216 -26.86 -4.19 -14.42
CA PRO A 216 -27.87 -4.96 -13.71
C PRO A 216 -29.27 -4.65 -14.25
N ASP A 217 -30.03 -5.71 -14.51
CA ASP A 217 -31.44 -5.67 -14.90
C ASP A 217 -32.26 -4.87 -13.87
N PRO A 218 -32.99 -3.80 -14.26
CA PRO A 218 -33.57 -2.85 -13.30
C PRO A 218 -34.72 -3.38 -12.44
N ASP A 219 -35.20 -4.60 -12.67
CA ASP A 219 -36.49 -5.06 -12.12
C ASP A 219 -36.39 -6.25 -11.15
N THR A 220 -35.40 -6.23 -10.25
CA THR A 220 -35.45 -7.08 -9.05
C THR A 220 -35.19 -6.27 -7.80
N THR A 221 -36.28 -5.94 -7.11
CA THR A 221 -36.30 -5.42 -5.74
C THR A 221 -35.79 -6.50 -4.77
N LEU A 222 -34.48 -6.75 -4.79
CA LEU A 222 -33.81 -7.66 -3.88
C LEU A 222 -33.32 -6.90 -2.65
N ASP A 223 -33.61 -7.47 -1.49
CA ASP A 223 -33.11 -7.07 -0.18
C ASP A 223 -31.62 -6.64 -0.25
N PRO A 224 -31.28 -5.38 0.09
CA PRO A 224 -29.92 -4.85 0.03
C PRO A 224 -28.91 -5.69 0.81
N ASP A 225 -29.30 -6.25 1.96
CA ASP A 225 -28.41 -7.07 2.78
C ASP A 225 -28.10 -8.39 2.07
N ALA A 226 -29.11 -9.00 1.45
CA ALA A 226 -28.91 -10.20 0.64
C ALA A 226 -28.05 -9.94 -0.62
N ALA A 227 -28.10 -8.73 -1.18
CA ALA A 227 -27.23 -8.34 -2.30
C ALA A 227 -25.76 -8.23 -1.85
N VAL A 228 -25.50 -7.64 -0.69
CA VAL A 228 -24.17 -7.56 -0.07
C VAL A 228 -23.63 -8.97 0.22
N ASP A 229 -24.44 -9.86 0.80
CA ASP A 229 -24.02 -11.23 1.12
C ASP A 229 -23.66 -12.02 -0.15
N ARG A 230 -24.46 -11.90 -1.22
CA ARG A 230 -24.15 -12.51 -2.52
C ARG A 230 -22.85 -11.96 -3.12
N ALA A 231 -22.63 -10.65 -3.06
CA ALA A 231 -21.40 -10.01 -3.53
C ALA A 231 -20.18 -10.50 -2.73
N ALA A 232 -20.30 -10.58 -1.40
CA ALA A 232 -19.24 -11.08 -0.53
C ALA A 232 -18.94 -12.57 -0.74
N GLN A 233 -19.95 -13.39 -1.05
CA GLN A 233 -19.75 -14.81 -1.37
C GLN A 233 -19.06 -14.98 -2.74
N ARG A 234 -19.49 -14.21 -3.75
CA ARG A 234 -18.86 -14.22 -5.08
C ARG A 234 -17.40 -13.78 -5.01
N LEU A 235 -17.08 -12.75 -4.21
CA LEU A 235 -15.71 -12.30 -3.98
C LEU A 235 -14.86 -13.39 -3.31
N ARG A 236 -15.38 -14.04 -2.26
CA ARG A 236 -14.67 -15.17 -1.61
C ARG A 236 -14.39 -16.31 -2.57
N ALA A 237 -15.35 -16.64 -3.45
CA ALA A 237 -15.17 -17.68 -4.47
C ALA A 237 -14.12 -17.28 -5.52
N ALA A 238 -14.14 -16.03 -5.99
CA ALA A 238 -13.15 -15.51 -6.93
C ALA A 238 -11.74 -15.50 -6.33
N GLN A 239 -11.60 -15.10 -5.06
CA GLN A 239 -10.33 -15.13 -4.33
C GLN A 239 -9.79 -16.55 -4.19
N ALA A 240 -10.65 -17.52 -3.83
CA ALA A 240 -10.26 -18.93 -3.75
C ALA A 240 -9.84 -19.50 -5.11
N ALA A 241 -10.54 -19.14 -6.19
CA ALA A 241 -10.16 -19.53 -7.55
C ALA A 241 -8.82 -18.92 -7.99
N ALA A 242 -8.58 -17.65 -7.67
CA ALA A 242 -7.30 -16.98 -7.95
C ALA A 242 -6.14 -17.58 -7.14
N GLU A 243 -6.39 -18.01 -5.90
CA GLU A 243 -5.41 -18.72 -5.06
C GLU A 243 -5.07 -20.09 -5.67
N ALA A 244 -6.07 -20.89 -6.03
CA ALA A 244 -5.86 -22.17 -6.72
C ALA A 244 -5.07 -21.98 -8.04
N ALA A 245 -5.40 -20.96 -8.84
CA ALA A 245 -4.67 -20.64 -10.06
C ALA A 245 -3.21 -20.23 -9.80
N ARG A 246 -2.94 -19.49 -8.71
CA ARG A 246 -1.56 -19.15 -8.29
C ARG A 246 -0.78 -20.39 -7.87
N ASP A 247 -1.39 -21.31 -7.14
CA ASP A 247 -0.77 -22.56 -6.73
C ASP A 247 -0.46 -23.47 -7.94
N GLU A 248 -1.40 -23.57 -8.89
CA GLU A 248 -1.20 -24.26 -10.16
C GLU A 248 -0.05 -23.64 -10.97
N LEU A 249 0.00 -22.31 -11.06
CA LEU A 249 1.09 -21.61 -11.73
C LEU A 249 2.43 -21.86 -11.04
N ALA A 250 2.49 -21.79 -9.71
CA ALA A 250 3.70 -22.08 -8.96
C ALA A 250 4.18 -23.52 -9.16
N ALA A 251 3.26 -24.50 -9.16
CA ALA A 251 3.58 -25.89 -9.45
C ALA A 251 4.11 -26.08 -10.89
N ALA A 252 3.46 -25.45 -11.87
CA ALA A 252 3.90 -25.49 -13.27
C ALA A 252 5.27 -24.81 -13.49
N LEU A 253 5.55 -23.71 -12.77
CA LEU A 253 6.85 -23.05 -12.79
C LEU A 253 7.94 -23.97 -12.23
N ARG A 254 7.70 -24.65 -11.11
CA ARG A 254 8.63 -25.61 -10.51
C ARG A 254 8.89 -26.83 -11.41
N ASP A 255 7.85 -27.41 -12.00
CA ASP A 255 7.98 -28.54 -12.93
C ASP A 255 8.76 -28.15 -14.20
N ALA A 256 8.45 -26.98 -14.77
CA ALA A 256 9.19 -26.45 -15.91
C ALA A 256 10.66 -26.17 -15.55
N HIS A 257 10.94 -25.69 -14.33
CA HIS A 257 12.31 -25.48 -13.87
C HIS A 257 13.07 -26.80 -13.69
N ALA A 258 12.42 -27.82 -13.10
CA ALA A 258 12.98 -29.16 -12.94
C ALA A 258 13.29 -29.86 -14.28
N THR A 259 12.52 -29.55 -15.33
CA THR A 259 12.76 -30.07 -16.69
C THR A 259 13.79 -29.24 -17.50
N GLY A 260 14.41 -28.24 -16.89
CA GLY A 260 15.55 -27.50 -17.44
C GLY A 260 15.25 -26.09 -17.93
N ALA A 261 14.03 -25.56 -17.76
CA ALA A 261 13.76 -24.16 -18.08
C ALA A 261 14.51 -23.24 -17.10
N SER A 262 15.24 -22.25 -17.62
CA SER A 262 15.93 -21.28 -16.75
C SER A 262 14.92 -20.40 -16.01
N ALA A 263 15.24 -20.02 -14.77
CA ALA A 263 14.40 -19.13 -13.97
C ALA A 263 14.11 -17.79 -14.68
N ASN A 264 15.06 -17.27 -15.46
CA ASN A 264 14.87 -16.04 -16.26
C ASN A 264 13.87 -16.23 -17.40
N GLN A 265 13.89 -17.39 -18.08
CA GLN A 265 12.92 -17.70 -19.12
C GLN A 265 11.51 -17.83 -18.53
N LEU A 266 11.40 -18.47 -17.38
CA LEU A 266 10.13 -18.61 -16.66
C LEU A 266 9.58 -17.25 -16.21
N ALA A 267 10.41 -16.42 -15.57
CA ALA A 267 10.02 -15.07 -15.16
C ALA A 267 9.55 -14.20 -16.35
N ARG A 268 10.20 -14.33 -17.50
CA ARG A 268 9.77 -13.62 -18.72
C ARG A 268 8.43 -14.12 -19.26
N ARG A 269 8.14 -15.42 -19.14
CA ARG A 269 6.88 -16.02 -19.63
C ARG A 269 5.65 -15.58 -18.83
N VAL A 270 5.83 -15.33 -17.54
CA VAL A 270 4.76 -14.87 -16.64
C VAL A 270 4.85 -13.37 -16.34
N SER A 271 5.64 -12.63 -17.13
CA SER A 271 5.80 -11.19 -17.00
C SER A 271 4.45 -10.51 -17.25
N GLY A 272 3.92 -9.85 -16.21
CA GLY A 272 2.58 -9.28 -16.18
C GLY A 272 1.63 -10.01 -15.23
N THR A 273 1.93 -11.27 -14.89
CA THR A 273 1.16 -12.06 -13.89
C THR A 273 1.92 -12.18 -12.57
N LEU A 274 3.24 -12.39 -12.62
CA LEU A 274 4.11 -12.41 -11.43
C LEU A 274 5.40 -11.63 -11.71
N SER A 275 5.86 -10.84 -10.74
CA SER A 275 7.15 -10.17 -10.84
C SER A 275 8.31 -11.17 -10.72
N ARG A 276 9.45 -10.81 -11.33
CA ARG A 276 10.65 -11.66 -11.31
C ARG A 276 11.11 -12.06 -9.90
N PRO A 277 11.14 -11.17 -8.88
CA PRO A 277 11.50 -11.57 -7.52
C PRO A 277 10.58 -12.65 -6.95
N VAL A 278 9.27 -12.57 -7.22
CA VAL A 278 8.29 -13.57 -6.76
C VAL A 278 8.54 -14.92 -7.42
N VAL A 279 8.80 -14.95 -8.73
CA VAL A 279 9.13 -16.19 -9.45
C VAL A 279 10.40 -16.83 -8.89
N LEU A 280 11.44 -16.04 -8.62
CA LEU A 280 12.68 -16.57 -8.04
C LEU A 280 12.48 -17.16 -6.65
N LYS A 281 11.62 -16.55 -5.82
CA LYS A 281 11.25 -17.07 -4.51
C LYS A 281 10.49 -18.39 -4.64
N LEU A 282 9.48 -18.47 -5.52
CA LEU A 282 8.68 -19.67 -5.74
C LEU A 282 9.48 -20.88 -6.26
N LEU A 283 10.60 -20.63 -6.94
CA LEU A 283 11.51 -21.66 -7.44
C LEU A 283 12.59 -22.06 -6.42
N ALA A 284 12.79 -21.27 -5.36
CA ALA A 284 13.73 -21.57 -4.29
C ALA A 284 13.12 -22.46 -3.20
N ASP A 285 11.78 -22.45 -3.07
CA ASP A 285 10.99 -23.31 -2.19
C ASP A 285 10.75 -24.70 -2.82
#